data_AF-A0AAV4XL87-F1
#
_entry.id   AF-A0AAV4XL87-F1
#
_cell.length_a   1.000
_cell.length_b   1.000
_cell.length_c   1.000
_cell.angle_alpha   90.00
_cell.angle_beta   90.00
_cell.angle_gamma   90.00
#
_symmetry.space_group_name_H-M   'P 1'
#
loop_
_entity.id
_entity.type
_entity.pdbx_description
1 polymer ?
#
loop_
_entity_poly.entity_id
_entity_poly.type
_entity_poly.pdbx_seq_one_letter_code
_entity_poly.pdbx_strand_id
1 'polypeptide(L)'
;MDHHCPWLNNCIGHYNHRYFFMFCAYSWIGIVFVIIFGIPVAYEHVFENSENNVISPVVVNFVRSVADYISFKSSILQIFISSKQDILQQSVPSNSTSQVSEWPKTLYHSCVVYAALLCVAVLFVVGGLLSWHARLISKGETSIESHINKKETARYLKEGKIYKNPYNFGAAKNWKIFLRIDYRRPWWYVFIPFIEEPIGDGMQWSMLSCTDYFDADE
;
A
#
# COMPACT_ATOMS: atom_id res chain seq x y z
N MET A 1 -18.77 12.10 -7.33
CA MET A 1 -17.94 12.33 -6.12
C MET A 1 -17.70 10.99 -5.46
N ASP A 2 -16.54 10.74 -4.84
CA ASP A 2 -16.26 9.48 -4.15
C ASP A 2 -16.52 9.59 -2.65
N HIS A 3 -15.79 10.45 -1.93
CA HIS A 3 -16.01 10.71 -0.51
C HIS A 3 -15.32 12.02 -0.08
N HIS A 4 -15.63 12.52 1.11
CA HIS A 4 -14.80 13.54 1.77
C HIS A 4 -13.75 12.85 2.64
N CYS A 5 -12.47 13.16 2.43
CA CYS A 5 -11.36 12.57 3.16
C CYS A 5 -10.83 13.58 4.20
N PRO A 6 -11.08 13.37 5.51
CA PRO A 6 -10.60 14.29 6.55
C PRO A 6 -9.07 14.36 6.63
N TRP A 7 -8.40 13.24 6.34
CA TRP A 7 -6.94 13.13 6.38
C TRP A 7 -6.22 14.00 5.36
N LEU A 8 -6.89 14.29 4.24
CA LEU A 8 -6.39 15.18 3.20
C LEU A 8 -7.06 16.56 3.24
N ASN A 9 -8.00 16.76 4.17
CA ASN A 9 -8.86 17.93 4.26
C ASN A 9 -9.45 18.33 2.89
N ASN A 10 -9.86 17.33 2.10
CA ASN A 10 -10.31 17.54 0.72
C ASN A 10 -11.33 16.48 0.30
N CYS A 11 -12.20 16.84 -0.65
CA CYS A 11 -13.10 15.90 -1.30
C CYS A 11 -12.37 15.11 -2.38
N ILE A 12 -12.63 13.80 -2.44
CA ILE A 12 -12.12 12.90 -3.47
C ILE A 12 -13.21 12.70 -4.53
N GLY A 13 -12.85 12.86 -5.80
CA GLY A 13 -13.77 12.82 -6.92
C GLY A 13 -13.06 12.82 -8.27
N HIS A 14 -13.76 13.26 -9.32
CA HIS A 14 -13.34 13.12 -10.72
C HIS A 14 -11.88 13.55 -11.00
N TYR A 15 -11.48 14.71 -10.47
CA TYR A 15 -10.16 15.29 -10.75
C TYR A 15 -9.01 14.72 -9.92
N ASN A 16 -9.28 14.07 -8.78
CA ASN A 16 -8.23 13.63 -7.85
C ASN A 16 -8.33 12.17 -7.38
N HIS A 17 -9.32 11.41 -7.82
CA HIS A 17 -9.49 10.01 -7.41
C HIS A 17 -8.28 9.13 -7.79
N ARG A 18 -7.68 9.35 -8.98
CA ARG A 18 -6.44 8.68 -9.39
C ARG A 18 -5.29 8.98 -8.42
N TYR A 19 -5.08 10.25 -8.07
CA TYR A 19 -3.97 10.65 -7.20
C TYR A 19 -4.16 10.12 -5.78
N PHE A 20 -5.40 10.10 -5.28
CA PHE A 20 -5.73 9.48 -4.00
C PHE A 20 -5.36 8.00 -3.97
N PHE A 21 -5.75 7.24 -4.99
CA PHE A 21 -5.39 5.82 -5.08
C PHE A 21 -3.87 5.61 -5.13
N MET A 22 -3.16 6.42 -5.93
CA MET A 22 -1.69 6.37 -6.03
C MET A 22 -1.02 6.73 -4.70
N PHE A 23 -1.53 7.74 -3.99
CA PHE A 23 -1.06 8.10 -2.65
C PHE A 23 -1.19 6.92 -1.67
N CYS A 24 -2.33 6.23 -1.66
CA CYS A 24 -2.50 5.02 -0.84
C CYS A 24 -1.54 3.91 -1.27
N ALA A 25 -1.37 3.67 -2.57
CA ALA A 25 -0.48 2.64 -3.10
C ALA A 25 0.99 2.92 -2.72
N TYR A 26 1.47 4.14 -2.87
CA TYR A 26 2.83 4.52 -2.50
C TYR A 26 3.06 4.48 -0.99
N SER A 27 2.08 4.92 -0.20
CA SER A 27 2.15 4.81 1.26
C SER A 27 2.24 3.35 1.69
N TRP A 28 1.50 2.46 1.03
CA TRP A 28 1.53 1.02 1.30
C TRP A 28 2.87 0.38 0.88
N ILE A 29 3.41 0.73 -0.28
CA ILE A 29 4.73 0.25 -0.71
C ILE A 29 5.82 0.76 0.23
N GLY A 30 5.74 2.03 0.66
CA GLY A 30 6.66 2.63 1.61
C GLY A 30 6.65 1.93 2.96
N ILE A 31 5.47 1.57 3.49
CA ILE A 31 5.40 0.86 4.77
C ILE A 31 5.92 -0.58 4.66
N VAL A 32 5.67 -1.25 3.53
CA VAL A 32 6.27 -2.58 3.26
C VAL A 32 7.79 -2.48 3.21
N PHE A 33 8.34 -1.45 2.55
CA PHE A 33 9.78 -1.20 2.52
C PHE A 33 10.33 -1.01 3.94
N VAL A 34 9.74 -0.14 4.75
CA VAL A 34 10.18 0.10 6.14
C VAL A 34 10.12 -1.18 6.98
N ILE A 35 9.09 -2.01 6.82
CA ILE A 35 8.99 -3.28 7.53
C ILE A 35 10.11 -4.24 7.10
N ILE A 36 10.34 -4.43 5.80
CA ILE A 36 11.37 -5.35 5.27
C ILE A 36 12.75 -5.00 5.84
N PHE A 37 13.15 -3.72 5.78
CA PHE A 37 14.45 -3.28 6.29
C PHE A 37 14.49 -3.08 7.80
N GLY A 38 13.34 -2.94 8.45
CA GLY A 38 13.21 -2.82 9.90
C GLY A 38 13.18 -4.16 10.64
N ILE A 39 12.93 -5.29 9.97
CA ILE A 39 12.88 -6.62 10.59
C ILE A 39 14.14 -6.97 11.38
N PRO A 40 15.37 -6.78 10.87
CA PRO A 40 16.58 -7.10 11.64
C PRO A 40 16.67 -6.30 12.95
N VAL A 41 16.44 -4.97 12.86
CA VAL A 41 16.47 -4.06 14.01
C VAL A 41 15.40 -4.42 15.03
N ALA A 42 14.18 -4.71 14.56
CA ALA A 42 13.09 -5.14 15.41
C ALA A 42 13.39 -6.51 16.04
N TYR A 43 14.02 -7.43 15.33
CA TYR A 43 14.32 -8.76 15.83
C TYR A 43 15.30 -8.72 17.00
N GLU A 44 16.42 -8.02 16.84
CA GLU A 44 17.41 -7.81 17.91
C GLU A 44 16.77 -7.19 19.15
N HIS A 45 15.96 -6.14 18.96
CA HIS A 45 15.43 -5.39 20.09
C HIS A 45 14.26 -6.10 20.78
N VAL A 46 13.36 -6.72 20.03
CA VAL A 46 12.13 -7.35 20.55
C VAL A 46 12.40 -8.76 21.07
N PHE A 47 13.20 -9.56 20.37
CA PHE A 47 13.33 -10.99 20.65
C PHE A 47 14.67 -11.37 21.31
N GLU A 48 15.77 -10.66 21.06
CA GLU A 48 17.07 -11.02 21.66
C GLU A 48 17.17 -10.69 23.15
N ASN A 49 16.40 -9.70 23.63
CA ASN A 49 16.20 -9.46 25.08
C ASN A 49 15.09 -10.33 25.69
N SER A 50 14.45 -11.20 24.90
CA SER A 50 13.35 -12.08 25.33
C SER A 50 13.82 -13.53 25.57
N GLU A 51 15.02 -13.73 26.09
CA GLU A 51 15.38 -15.04 26.65
C GLU A 51 14.51 -15.44 27.85
N ASN A 52 13.67 -14.53 28.37
CA ASN A 52 12.97 -14.75 29.62
C ASN A 52 11.44 -14.76 29.63
N ASN A 53 10.66 -14.57 28.54
CA ASN A 53 9.19 -14.81 28.62
C ASN A 53 8.40 -15.03 27.30
N VAL A 54 7.63 -16.14 27.27
CA VAL A 54 6.27 -16.36 26.73
C VAL A 54 5.92 -15.82 25.31
N ILE A 55 6.72 -16.10 24.28
CA ILE A 55 6.25 -16.01 22.88
C ILE A 55 6.42 -17.37 22.21
N SER A 56 5.34 -17.87 21.60
CA SER A 56 5.30 -19.21 21.00
C SER A 56 6.47 -19.44 20.03
N PRO A 57 7.18 -20.58 20.10
CA PRO A 57 8.31 -20.89 19.22
C PRO A 57 7.93 -20.85 17.73
N VAL A 58 6.64 -21.03 17.40
CA VAL A 58 6.13 -20.91 16.03
C VAL A 58 6.29 -19.49 15.48
N VAL A 59 5.98 -18.47 16.28
CA VAL A 59 6.05 -17.06 15.85
C VAL A 59 7.51 -16.64 15.69
N VAL A 60 8.37 -17.04 16.63
CA VAL A 60 9.81 -16.77 16.60
C VAL A 60 10.46 -17.41 15.37
N ASN A 61 10.12 -18.67 15.07
CA ASN A 61 10.66 -19.37 13.91
C ASN A 61 10.15 -18.81 12.58
N PHE A 62 8.91 -18.32 12.52
CA PHE A 62 8.38 -17.65 11.34
C PHE A 62 9.10 -16.32 11.06
N VAL A 63 9.25 -15.47 12.07
CA VAL A 63 9.95 -14.18 11.94
C VAL A 63 11.42 -14.38 11.57
N ARG A 64 12.11 -15.34 12.22
CA ARG A 64 13.48 -15.71 11.88
C ARG A 64 13.60 -16.19 10.43
N SER A 65 12.69 -17.05 9.97
CA SER A 65 12.68 -17.52 8.57
C SER A 65 12.51 -16.39 7.56
N VAL A 66 11.65 -15.41 7.85
CA VAL A 66 11.47 -14.23 6.99
C VAL A 66 12.71 -13.33 7.01
N ALA A 67 13.31 -13.09 8.19
CA ALA A 67 14.54 -12.32 8.35
C ALA A 67 15.72 -12.96 7.60
N ASP A 68 15.90 -14.28 7.76
CA ASP A 68 16.95 -15.06 7.10
C ASP A 68 16.73 -15.09 5.58
N TYR A 69 15.49 -15.22 5.10
CA TYR A 69 15.18 -15.16 3.66
C TYR A 69 15.52 -13.80 3.03
N ILE A 70 15.22 -12.71 3.75
CA ILE A 70 15.55 -11.34 3.30
C ILE A 70 17.08 -11.12 3.34
N SER A 71 17.75 -11.60 4.38
CA SER A 71 19.21 -11.51 4.55
C SER A 71 19.97 -12.38 3.53
N PHE A 72 19.44 -13.56 3.18
CA PHE A 72 20.04 -14.50 2.23
C PHE A 72 20.03 -14.00 0.78
N LYS A 73 19.08 -13.15 0.37
CA LYS A 73 19.16 -12.46 -0.93
C LYS A 73 20.15 -11.28 -0.94
N SER A 74 20.66 -10.89 0.22
CA SER A 74 21.62 -9.81 0.42
C SER A 74 23.08 -10.31 0.43
N SER A 75 23.37 -11.53 -0.04
CA SER A 75 24.74 -12.09 -0.05
C SER A 75 25.74 -11.22 -0.82
N ILE A 76 25.32 -10.47 -1.84
CA ILE A 76 26.18 -9.51 -2.56
C ILE A 76 26.47 -8.26 -1.70
N LEU A 77 25.50 -7.81 -0.90
CA LEU A 77 25.63 -6.60 -0.08
C LEU A 77 26.45 -6.87 1.19
N GLN A 78 26.33 -8.06 1.79
CA GLN A 78 27.13 -8.48 2.94
C GLN A 78 28.63 -8.54 2.63
N ILE A 79 29.01 -9.00 1.43
CA ILE A 79 30.41 -8.97 0.96
C ILE A 79 30.93 -7.54 0.83
N PHE A 80 30.11 -6.62 0.30
CA PHE A 80 30.48 -5.21 0.16
C PHE A 80 30.61 -4.50 1.52
N ILE A 81 29.71 -4.78 2.47
CA ILE A 81 29.73 -4.19 3.82
C ILE A 81 30.96 -4.70 4.60
N SER A 82 31.26 -5.99 4.56
CA SER A 82 32.46 -6.56 5.21
C SER A 82 33.76 -5.93 4.69
N SER A 83 33.85 -5.67 3.37
CA SER A 83 35.05 -5.04 2.78
C SER A 83 35.27 -3.59 3.23
N LYS A 84 34.20 -2.85 3.54
CA LYS A 84 34.30 -1.46 4.02
C LYS A 84 34.62 -1.37 5.51
N GLN A 85 34.21 -2.37 6.28
CA GLN A 85 34.41 -2.40 7.73
C GLN A 85 35.89 -2.68 8.08
N ASP A 86 36.57 -3.51 7.29
CA ASP A 86 38.01 -3.78 7.43
C ASP A 86 38.87 -2.54 7.09
N ILE A 87 38.46 -1.71 6.12
CA ILE A 87 39.20 -0.49 5.73
C ILE A 87 39.08 0.62 6.78
N LEU A 88 37.95 0.73 7.50
CA LEU A 88 37.70 1.81 8.45
C LEU A 88 38.22 1.54 9.87
N GLN A 89 38.54 0.29 10.23
CA GLN A 89 39.09 -0.04 11.54
C GLN A 89 40.58 0.31 11.69
N GLN A 90 41.30 0.57 10.58
CA GLN A 90 42.74 0.79 10.63
C GLN A 90 43.16 2.25 10.89
N SER A 91 42.23 3.22 10.96
CA SER A 91 42.56 4.66 10.97
C SER A 91 42.10 5.48 12.17
N VAL A 92 41.64 4.90 13.28
CA VAL A 92 41.14 5.70 14.44
C VAL A 92 41.99 5.45 15.70
N PRO A 93 42.80 6.44 16.15
CA PRO A 93 43.48 6.40 17.45
C PRO A 93 42.47 6.50 18.59
N SER A 94 42.66 5.69 19.64
CA SER A 94 41.74 5.39 20.73
C SER A 94 41.58 6.47 21.82
N ASN A 95 41.92 7.74 21.59
CA ASN A 95 41.90 8.77 22.62
C ASN A 95 41.15 10.05 22.20
N SER A 96 39.83 9.97 22.16
CA SER A 96 38.95 11.12 22.36
C SER A 96 37.53 10.60 22.64
N THR A 97 37.24 10.31 23.90
CA THR A 97 35.87 10.09 24.40
C THR A 97 35.10 11.41 24.33
N SER A 98 34.65 11.78 23.14
CA SER A 98 33.50 12.67 23.02
C SER A 98 32.33 11.96 23.69
N GLN A 99 31.79 12.53 24.77
CA GLN A 99 30.50 12.14 25.35
C GLN A 99 29.42 12.31 24.28
N VAL A 100 29.25 11.30 23.43
CA VAL A 100 28.05 11.16 22.61
C VAL A 100 26.95 10.82 23.60
N SER A 101 25.87 11.62 23.63
CA SER A 101 24.73 11.38 24.51
C SER A 101 24.11 10.02 24.19
N GLU A 102 24.51 9.01 24.96
CA GLU A 102 23.99 7.66 24.82
C GLU A 102 22.54 7.68 25.28
N TRP A 103 21.60 7.49 24.36
CA TRP A 103 20.18 7.41 24.71
C TRP A 103 19.98 6.25 25.69
N PRO A 104 19.15 6.41 26.73
CA PRO A 104 18.81 5.31 27.62
C PRO A 104 18.30 4.11 26.80
N LYS A 105 18.95 2.96 26.95
CA LYS A 105 18.66 1.73 26.17
C LYS A 105 17.17 1.35 26.21
N THR A 106 16.51 1.62 27.33
CA THR A 106 15.06 1.41 27.53
C THR A 106 14.19 2.30 26.66
N LEU A 107 14.57 3.59 26.48
CA LEU A 107 13.87 4.50 25.59
C LEU A 107 14.05 4.09 24.13
N TYR A 108 15.26 3.72 23.74
CA TYR A 108 15.55 3.25 22.38
C TYR A 108 14.71 2.00 22.03
N HIS A 109 14.72 0.98 22.90
CA HIS A 109 13.88 -0.20 22.74
C HIS A 109 12.39 0.14 22.63
N SER A 110 11.88 1.02 23.50
CA SER A 110 10.48 1.46 23.47
C SER A 110 10.11 2.14 22.15
N CYS A 111 11.00 2.97 21.60
CA CYS A 111 10.81 3.63 20.31
C CYS A 111 10.78 2.62 19.14
N VAL A 112 11.67 1.62 19.14
CA VAL A 112 11.71 0.58 18.10
C VAL A 112 10.45 -0.29 18.14
N VAL A 113 10.03 -0.73 19.34
CA VAL A 113 8.78 -1.50 19.52
C VAL A 113 7.58 -0.69 19.05
N TYR A 114 7.49 0.57 19.47
CA TYR A 114 6.40 1.46 19.05
C TYR A 114 6.36 1.64 17.53
N ALA A 115 7.52 1.88 16.90
CA ALA A 115 7.63 2.01 15.46
C ALA A 115 7.20 0.74 14.73
N ALA A 116 7.60 -0.45 15.21
CA ALA A 116 7.20 -1.72 14.62
C ALA A 116 5.68 -1.94 14.70
N LEU A 117 5.06 -1.68 15.87
CA LEU A 117 3.61 -1.78 16.06
C LEU A 117 2.86 -0.80 15.17
N LEU A 118 3.33 0.45 15.08
CA LEU A 118 2.76 1.47 14.21
C LEU A 118 2.82 1.02 12.73
N CYS A 119 3.96 0.48 12.29
CA CYS A 119 4.12 0.03 10.91
C CYS A 119 3.16 -1.12 10.56
N VAL A 120 3.01 -2.09 11.45
CA VAL A 120 2.05 -3.19 11.28
C VAL A 120 0.61 -2.66 11.23
N ALA A 121 0.24 -1.75 12.13
CA ALA A 121 -1.10 -1.17 12.14
C ALA A 121 -1.40 -0.41 10.83
N VAL A 122 -0.48 0.45 10.39
CA VAL A 122 -0.62 1.23 9.15
C VAL A 122 -0.67 0.31 7.92
N LEU A 123 0.13 -0.76 7.88
CA LEU A 123 0.11 -1.75 6.79
C LEU A 123 -1.29 -2.32 6.56
N PHE A 124 -1.98 -2.74 7.62
CA PHE A 124 -3.32 -3.30 7.51
C PHE A 124 -4.39 -2.26 7.23
N VAL A 125 -4.33 -1.10 7.87
CA VAL A 125 -5.32 -0.02 7.67
C VAL A 125 -5.25 0.52 6.25
N VAL A 126 -4.06 0.92 5.79
CA VAL A 126 -3.87 1.45 4.43
C VAL A 126 -4.04 0.35 3.39
N GLY A 127 -3.59 -0.87 3.68
CA GLY A 127 -3.79 -2.02 2.79
C GLY A 127 -5.26 -2.39 2.59
N GLY A 128 -6.06 -2.35 3.66
CA GLY A 128 -7.51 -2.55 3.59
C GLY A 128 -8.20 -1.47 2.77
N LEU A 129 -7.84 -0.20 2.98
CA LEU A 129 -8.35 0.92 2.19
C LEU A 129 -7.97 0.79 0.71
N LEU A 130 -6.71 0.50 0.41
CA LEU A 130 -6.21 0.30 -0.95
C LEU A 130 -6.95 -0.84 -1.66
N SER A 131 -7.11 -1.98 -0.97
CA SER A 131 -7.82 -3.16 -1.49
C SER A 131 -9.30 -2.85 -1.74
N TRP A 132 -9.93 -2.09 -0.85
CA TRP A 132 -11.31 -1.66 -1.01
C TRP A 132 -11.47 -0.79 -2.27
N HIS A 133 -10.66 0.26 -2.44
CA HIS A 133 -10.70 1.09 -3.64
C HIS A 133 -10.36 0.31 -4.91
N ALA A 134 -9.38 -0.61 -4.87
CA ALA A 134 -9.07 -1.48 -5.99
C ALA A 134 -10.27 -2.32 -6.43
N ARG A 135 -11.07 -2.83 -5.47
CA ARG A 135 -12.33 -3.54 -5.76
C ARG A 135 -13.36 -2.63 -6.43
N LEU A 136 -13.52 -1.40 -5.94
CA LEU A 136 -14.45 -0.42 -6.50
C LEU A 136 -14.08 -0.07 -7.96
N ILE A 137 -12.81 0.25 -8.19
CA ILE A 137 -12.26 0.52 -9.53
C ILE A 137 -12.50 -0.67 -10.45
N SER A 138 -12.24 -1.89 -9.98
CA SER A 138 -12.45 -3.11 -10.76
C SER A 138 -13.91 -3.29 -11.20
N LYS A 139 -14.88 -2.78 -10.42
CA LYS A 139 -16.31 -2.81 -10.73
C LYS A 139 -16.84 -1.55 -11.42
N GLY A 140 -15.98 -0.57 -11.70
CA GLY A 140 -16.39 0.70 -12.30
C GLY A 140 -17.37 1.47 -11.43
N GLU A 141 -17.17 1.48 -10.11
CA GLU A 141 -18.03 2.18 -9.16
C GLU A 141 -17.20 3.11 -8.25
N THR A 142 -17.77 4.24 -7.86
CA THR A 142 -17.31 5.04 -6.72
C THR A 142 -17.81 4.47 -5.39
N SER A 143 -17.29 4.97 -4.27
CA SER A 143 -17.74 4.60 -2.93
C SER A 143 -19.24 4.84 -2.75
N ILE A 144 -19.76 5.97 -3.24
CA ILE A 144 -21.20 6.31 -3.21
C ILE A 144 -21.99 5.36 -4.13
N GLU A 145 -21.52 5.17 -5.36
CA GLU A 145 -22.17 4.29 -6.33
C GLU A 145 -22.24 2.86 -5.81
N SER A 146 -21.24 2.36 -5.08
CA SER A 146 -21.30 1.00 -4.50
C SER A 146 -22.50 0.80 -3.58
N HIS A 147 -22.89 1.83 -2.83
CA HIS A 147 -24.07 1.79 -1.97
C HIS A 147 -25.37 1.88 -2.77
N ILE A 148 -25.38 2.72 -3.81
CA ILE A 148 -26.51 2.85 -4.74
C ILE A 148 -26.72 1.53 -5.48
N ASN A 149 -25.69 1.00 -6.12
CA ASN A 149 -25.67 -0.28 -6.83
C ASN A 149 -26.17 -1.42 -5.94
N LYS A 150 -25.77 -1.45 -4.66
CA LYS A 150 -26.26 -2.45 -3.70
C LYS A 150 -27.76 -2.33 -3.44
N LYS A 151 -28.28 -1.10 -3.28
CA LYS A 151 -29.72 -0.84 -3.12
C LYS A 151 -30.51 -1.17 -4.38
N GLU A 152 -29.99 -0.77 -5.54
CA GLU A 152 -30.58 -1.02 -6.85
C GLU A 152 -30.65 -2.51 -7.16
N THR A 153 -29.58 -3.25 -6.90
CA THR A 153 -29.56 -4.71 -7.03
C THR A 153 -30.66 -5.36 -6.19
N ALA A 154 -30.83 -4.92 -4.94
CA ALA A 154 -31.90 -5.43 -4.08
C ALA A 154 -33.31 -5.05 -4.56
N ARG A 155 -33.48 -3.89 -5.22
CA ARG A 155 -34.74 -3.44 -5.82
C ARG A 155 -35.10 -4.30 -7.04
N TYR A 156 -34.17 -4.44 -7.98
CA TYR A 156 -34.37 -5.22 -9.20
C TYR A 156 -34.64 -6.70 -8.88
N LEU A 157 -33.97 -7.26 -7.89
CA LEU A 157 -34.20 -8.64 -7.46
C LEU A 157 -35.65 -8.88 -6.99
N LYS A 158 -36.28 -7.89 -6.35
CA LYS A 158 -37.70 -7.98 -5.96
C LYS A 158 -38.66 -7.95 -7.15
N GLU A 159 -38.24 -7.34 -8.26
CA GLU A 159 -38.98 -7.32 -9.52
C GLU A 159 -38.65 -8.54 -10.41
N GLY A 160 -37.80 -9.46 -9.94
CA GLY A 160 -37.33 -10.60 -10.74
C GLY A 160 -36.37 -10.20 -11.88
N LYS A 161 -35.76 -9.01 -11.79
CA LYS A 161 -34.81 -8.49 -12.78
C LYS A 161 -33.39 -8.51 -12.22
N ILE A 162 -32.40 -8.55 -13.11
CA ILE A 162 -30.98 -8.44 -12.76
C ILE A 162 -30.52 -7.01 -12.98
N TYR A 163 -29.95 -6.40 -11.95
CA TYR A 163 -29.31 -5.08 -12.07
C TYR A 163 -27.88 -5.24 -12.58
N LYS A 164 -27.51 -4.43 -13.58
CA LYS A 164 -26.15 -4.37 -14.14
C LYS A 164 -25.65 -2.93 -14.03
N ASN A 165 -24.46 -2.76 -13.46
CA ASN A 165 -23.86 -1.42 -13.35
C ASN A 165 -23.51 -0.92 -14.76
N PRO A 166 -24.11 0.19 -15.24
CA PRO A 166 -23.87 0.71 -16.59
C PRO A 166 -22.43 1.23 -16.80
N TYR A 167 -21.68 1.46 -15.72
CA TYR A 167 -20.30 1.94 -15.75
C TYR A 167 -19.26 0.83 -15.58
N ASN A 168 -19.69 -0.43 -15.46
CA ASN A 168 -18.79 -1.56 -15.34
C ASN A 168 -18.44 -2.15 -16.71
N PHE A 169 -17.30 -1.76 -17.28
CA PHE A 169 -16.80 -2.27 -18.56
C PHE A 169 -15.92 -3.52 -18.45
N GLY A 170 -15.87 -4.15 -17.27
CA GLY A 170 -14.94 -5.21 -16.94
C GLY A 170 -13.62 -4.69 -16.36
N ALA A 171 -13.02 -5.45 -15.45
CA ALA A 171 -11.92 -4.99 -14.60
C ALA A 171 -10.75 -4.38 -15.40
N ALA A 172 -10.26 -5.07 -16.43
CA ALA A 172 -9.14 -4.58 -17.23
C ALA A 172 -9.42 -3.22 -17.90
N LYS A 173 -10.63 -3.05 -18.47
CA LYS A 173 -11.03 -1.80 -19.13
C LYS A 173 -11.28 -0.69 -18.12
N ASN A 174 -11.89 -1.01 -16.97
CA ASN A 174 -12.09 -0.06 -15.87
C ASN A 174 -10.75 0.47 -15.34
N TRP A 175 -9.77 -0.41 -15.11
CA TRP A 175 -8.42 -0.02 -14.70
C TRP A 175 -7.71 0.82 -15.76
N LYS A 176 -7.84 0.47 -17.05
CA LYS A 176 -7.27 1.25 -18.14
C LYS A 176 -7.83 2.68 -18.17
N ILE A 177 -9.15 2.83 -18.00
CA ILE A 177 -9.83 4.13 -17.93
C ILE A 177 -9.38 4.90 -16.68
N PHE A 178 -9.39 4.25 -15.52
CA PHE A 178 -9.04 4.87 -14.24
C PHE A 178 -7.59 5.37 -14.19
N LEU A 179 -6.65 4.52 -14.62
CA LEU A 179 -5.21 4.83 -14.67
C LEU A 179 -4.82 5.71 -15.87
N ARG A 180 -5.77 5.93 -16.79
CA ARG A 180 -5.58 6.73 -18.02
C ARG A 180 -4.44 6.19 -18.88
N ILE A 181 -4.38 4.87 -19.01
CA ILE A 181 -3.40 4.22 -19.87
C ILE A 181 -3.90 4.34 -21.31
N ASP A 182 -3.39 5.35 -22.03
CA ASP A 182 -3.60 5.54 -23.46
C ASP A 182 -2.50 4.84 -24.28
N TYR A 183 -2.69 4.72 -25.59
CA TYR A 183 -1.67 4.17 -26.50
C TYR A 183 -0.57 5.19 -26.84
N ARG A 184 -0.77 6.46 -26.49
CA ARG A 184 0.16 7.54 -26.85
C ARG A 184 1.30 7.66 -25.84
N ARG A 185 1.12 7.16 -24.63
CA ARG A 185 2.12 7.20 -23.56
C ARG A 185 2.51 5.79 -23.13
N PRO A 186 3.77 5.58 -22.73
CA PRO A 186 4.17 4.30 -22.19
C PRO A 186 3.53 4.07 -20.81
N TRP A 187 3.26 2.80 -20.51
CA TRP A 187 2.54 2.35 -19.32
C TRP A 187 3.14 2.84 -17.98
N TRP A 188 4.44 3.14 -17.94
CA TRP A 188 5.11 3.63 -16.72
C TRP A 188 4.75 5.07 -16.34
N TYR A 189 4.07 5.83 -17.21
CA TYR A 189 3.53 7.17 -16.85
C TYR A 189 2.53 7.12 -15.70
N VAL A 190 1.93 5.95 -15.44
CA VAL A 190 1.05 5.73 -14.30
C VAL A 190 1.73 6.08 -12.98
N PHE A 191 3.04 5.84 -12.88
CA PHE A 191 3.80 6.04 -11.64
C PHE A 191 4.14 7.50 -11.35
N ILE A 192 4.07 8.40 -12.33
CA ILE A 192 4.46 9.78 -12.12
C ILE A 192 3.19 10.61 -11.84
N PRO A 193 3.14 11.38 -10.73
CA PRO A 193 2.00 12.21 -10.37
C PRO A 193 1.96 13.50 -11.21
N PHE A 194 1.94 13.38 -12.54
CA PHE A 194 1.69 14.52 -13.41
C PHE A 194 0.22 14.95 -13.34
N ILE A 195 -0.01 16.26 -13.37
CA ILE A 195 -1.34 16.85 -13.44
C ILE A 195 -1.89 16.58 -14.83
N GLU A 196 -2.63 15.49 -14.94
CA GLU A 196 -3.43 15.17 -16.11
C GLU A 196 -4.89 15.48 -15.77
N GLU A 197 -5.60 16.09 -16.72
CA GLU A 197 -7.04 16.27 -16.59
C GLU A 197 -7.75 14.92 -16.83
N PRO A 198 -8.81 14.62 -16.07
CA PRO A 198 -9.62 13.43 -16.32
C PRO A 198 -10.29 13.48 -17.70
N ILE A 199 -10.65 12.31 -18.21
CA ILE A 199 -11.44 12.21 -19.44
C ILE A 199 -12.86 12.70 -19.12
N GLY A 200 -13.31 13.70 -19.85
CA GLY A 200 -14.63 14.31 -19.66
C GLY A 200 -14.63 15.48 -18.68
N ASP A 201 -15.83 15.99 -18.39
CA ASP A 201 -16.06 17.14 -17.52
C ASP A 201 -16.49 16.74 -16.09
N GLY A 202 -16.71 15.44 -15.87
CA GLY A 202 -17.24 14.88 -14.62
C GLY A 202 -18.75 15.03 -14.46
N MET A 203 -19.44 15.62 -15.46
CA MET A 203 -20.89 15.76 -15.53
C MET A 203 -21.51 14.64 -16.34
N GLN A 204 -20.83 14.20 -17.40
CA GLN A 204 -21.25 13.09 -18.24
C GLN A 204 -20.20 11.98 -18.26
N TRP A 205 -20.69 10.75 -18.31
CA TRP A 205 -19.87 9.55 -18.30
C TRP A 205 -20.35 8.62 -19.41
N SER A 206 -19.39 8.03 -20.14
CA SER A 206 -19.72 6.97 -21.09
C SER A 206 -20.36 5.81 -20.34
N MET A 207 -21.49 5.32 -20.85
CA MET A 207 -22.19 4.15 -20.35
C MET A 207 -22.01 2.99 -21.34
N LEU A 208 -22.19 1.75 -20.89
CA LEU A 208 -22.42 0.63 -21.79
C LEU A 208 -23.56 0.97 -22.76
N SER A 209 -23.35 0.73 -24.05
CA SER A 209 -24.39 0.96 -25.05
C SER A 209 -25.57 0.01 -24.79
N CYS A 210 -26.78 0.38 -25.24
CA CYS A 210 -27.96 -0.47 -25.07
C CYS A 210 -27.73 -1.88 -25.65
N THR A 211 -26.95 -1.99 -26.74
CA THR A 211 -26.48 -3.26 -27.34
C THR A 211 -25.58 -4.07 -26.41
N ASP A 212 -24.53 -3.46 -25.83
CA ASP A 212 -23.63 -4.17 -24.89
C ASP A 212 -24.33 -4.59 -23.58
N TYR A 213 -25.47 -3.97 -23.28
CA TYR A 213 -26.26 -4.31 -22.10
C TYR A 213 -26.84 -5.72 -22.20
N PHE A 214 -27.22 -6.16 -23.42
CA PHE A 214 -27.80 -7.47 -23.72
C PHE A 214 -26.75 -8.51 -24.17
N ASP A 215 -25.63 -8.10 -24.77
CA ASP A 215 -24.66 -9.03 -25.38
C ASP A 215 -23.62 -9.62 -24.39
N ALA A 216 -23.60 -9.22 -23.11
CA ALA A 216 -22.66 -9.79 -22.13
C ALA A 216 -23.19 -11.05 -21.41
N ASP A 217 -24.29 -11.61 -21.91
CA ASP A 217 -24.94 -12.83 -21.41
C ASP A 217 -24.59 -14.09 -22.25
N GLU A 218 -23.62 -13.99 -23.18
CA GLU A 218 -22.91 -15.13 -23.82
C GLU A 218 -21.45 -15.23 -23.34
#